data_AF-A0A5M3Z2G1-F1
#
_entry.id   AF-A0A5M3Z2G1-F1
#
_cell.length_a   1.000
_cell.length_b   1.000
_cell.length_c   1.000
_cell.angle_alpha   90.00
_cell.angle_beta   90.00
_cell.angle_gamma   90.00
#
_symmetry.space_group_name_H-M   'P 1'
#
loop_
_entity.id
_entity.type
_entity.pdbx_description
1 polymer ?
#
loop_
_entity_poly.entity_id
_entity_poly.type
_entity_poly.pdbx_seq_one_letter_code
_entity_poly.pdbx_strand_id
1 'polypeptide(L)' 'MQLTNLLAAAATALLCTTARANAVPCNGRDIWAYPGDCHAFYQCGAGNVGVFMTCGNDRAFHPELRTCGPITPELCR' A
#
# COMPACT_ATOMS: atom_id res chain seq x y z
N MET A 1 3.81 -16.07 53.20
CA MET A 1 4.67 -17.03 52.49
C MET A 1 3.85 -17.68 51.38
N GLN A 2 4.04 -17.30 50.12
CA GLN A 2 3.56 -18.11 49.00
C GLN A 2 4.68 -18.16 47.96
N LEU A 3 5.04 -19.40 47.63
CA LEU A 3 6.25 -19.84 46.97
C LEU A 3 6.39 -19.24 45.55
N THR A 4 7.62 -18.89 45.20
CA THR A 4 8.07 -18.51 43.86
C THR A 4 7.92 -19.67 42.88
N ASN A 5 7.02 -19.55 41.91
CA ASN A 5 7.00 -20.43 40.72
C ASN A 5 7.88 -19.82 39.63
N LEU A 6 9.01 -20.48 39.39
CA LEU A 6 9.85 -20.36 38.20
C LEU A 6 9.05 -20.89 37.01
N LEU A 7 8.61 -20.01 36.11
CA LEU A 7 8.33 -20.28 34.69
C LEU A 7 8.07 -18.91 34.05
N ALA A 8 9.16 -18.26 33.66
CA ALA A 8 9.12 -17.11 32.77
C ALA A 8 8.49 -17.56 31.44
N ALA A 9 7.28 -17.09 31.15
CA ALA A 9 6.73 -17.13 29.81
C ALA A 9 6.00 -15.81 29.53
N ALA A 10 6.79 -14.86 29.06
CA ALA A 10 6.39 -13.79 28.16
C ALA A 10 5.25 -12.87 28.63
N ALA A 11 5.61 -11.86 29.43
CA ALA A 11 4.86 -10.61 29.53
C ALA A 11 4.94 -9.77 28.22
N THR A 12 4.72 -10.36 27.05
CA THR A 12 4.90 -9.71 25.74
C THR A 12 3.76 -9.98 24.75
N ALA A 13 2.53 -10.16 25.23
CA ALA A 13 1.37 -10.19 24.34
C ALA A 13 0.78 -8.79 24.03
N LEU A 14 1.46 -7.69 24.38
CA LEU A 14 0.96 -6.32 24.14
C LEU A 14 1.62 -5.59 22.95
N LEU A 15 2.41 -6.26 22.11
CA LEU A 15 3.08 -5.64 20.96
C LEU A 15 3.09 -6.53 19.71
N CYS A 16 1.97 -7.18 19.38
CA CYS A 16 1.88 -7.95 18.12
C CYS A 16 0.58 -7.70 17.36
N THR A 17 0.23 -6.42 17.15
CA THR A 17 -0.30 -6.04 15.85
C THR A 17 0.84 -5.34 15.13
N THR A 18 1.63 -6.17 14.46
CA THR A 18 2.61 -5.81 13.45
C THR A 18 2.05 -4.69 12.58
N ALA A 19 2.93 -3.73 12.27
CA ALA A 19 2.65 -2.58 11.44
C ALA A 19 1.70 -2.95 10.30
N ARG A 20 0.53 -2.31 10.25
CA ARG A 20 -0.10 -2.11 8.96
C ARG A 20 0.91 -1.27 8.17
N ALA A 21 1.75 -1.92 7.37
CA ALA A 21 2.16 -1.30 6.11
C ALA A 21 0.87 -0.70 5.56
N ASN A 22 0.89 0.59 5.21
CA ASN A 22 -0.28 1.38 4.78
C ASN A 22 -0.92 0.77 3.52
N ALA A 23 -1.48 -0.42 3.66
CA ALA A 23 -2.13 -1.21 2.66
C ALA A 23 -3.47 -0.54 2.47
N VAL A 24 -3.57 0.24 1.41
CA VAL A 24 -4.85 0.80 0.96
C VAL A 24 -5.72 -0.41 0.60
N PRO A 25 -6.79 -0.70 1.37
CA PRO A 25 -7.68 -1.79 1.04
C PRO A 25 -8.37 -1.48 -0.29
N CYS A 26 -8.38 -2.45 -1.19
CA CYS A 26 -8.95 -2.31 -2.54
C CYS A 26 -9.69 -3.61 -2.91
N ASN A 27 -10.52 -3.60 -3.96
CA ASN A 27 -11.21 -4.81 -4.39
C ASN A 27 -10.95 -5.11 -5.87
N GLY A 28 -10.92 -6.39 -6.22
CA GLY A 28 -10.86 -6.83 -7.62
C GLY A 28 -9.65 -6.29 -8.38
N ARG A 29 -9.88 -5.48 -9.40
CA ARG A 29 -8.84 -4.92 -10.30
C ARG A 29 -8.81 -3.38 -10.23
N ASP A 30 -9.09 -2.82 -9.07
CA ASP A 30 -9.00 -1.37 -8.86
C ASP A 30 -7.61 -0.85 -9.20
N ILE A 31 -7.55 0.30 -9.87
CA ILE A 31 -6.32 1.01 -10.21
C ILE A 31 -6.56 2.50 -9.96
N TRP A 32 -5.67 3.18 -9.25
CA TRP A 32 -5.84 4.59 -8.88
C TRP A 32 -4.50 5.34 -8.85
N ALA A 33 -4.55 6.66 -9.04
CA ALA A 33 -3.37 7.52 -9.12
C ALA A 33 -2.65 7.64 -7.78
N TYR A 34 -1.32 7.78 -7.82
CA TYR A 34 -0.53 8.16 -6.66
C TYR A 34 -0.47 9.70 -6.55
N PRO A 35 -0.80 10.30 -5.39
CA PRO A 35 -0.95 11.75 -5.28
C PRO A 35 0.37 12.54 -5.32
N GLY A 36 1.52 11.88 -5.11
CA GLY A 36 2.83 12.56 -5.05
C GLY A 36 3.68 12.44 -6.32
N ASP A 37 3.23 11.65 -7.30
CA ASP A 37 3.95 11.38 -8.54
C ASP A 37 2.95 10.89 -9.58
N CYS A 38 2.74 11.69 -10.62
CA CYS A 38 1.82 11.38 -11.72
C CYS A 38 2.28 10.21 -12.58
N HIS A 39 3.55 9.79 -12.49
CA HIS A 39 4.05 8.59 -13.15
C HIS A 39 3.73 7.33 -12.36
N ALA A 40 3.32 7.48 -11.10
CA ALA A 40 3.03 6.39 -10.21
C ALA A 40 1.52 6.19 -10.01
N PHE A 41 1.17 4.94 -9.74
CA PHE A 41 -0.19 4.52 -9.48
C PHE A 41 -0.19 3.26 -8.61
N TYR A 42 -1.35 2.94 -8.06
CA TYR A 42 -1.56 1.70 -7.35
C TYR A 42 -2.47 0.78 -8.16
N GLN A 43 -2.20 -0.52 -8.10
CA GLN A 43 -3.10 -1.56 -8.59
C GLN A 43 -3.43 -2.53 -7.48
N CYS A 44 -4.68 -2.96 -7.43
CA CYS A 44 -5.09 -3.98 -6.48
C CYS A 44 -4.43 -5.32 -6.80
N GLY A 45 -3.67 -5.83 -5.84
CA GLY A 45 -2.96 -7.10 -5.93
C GLY A 45 -3.57 -8.18 -5.03
N ALA A 46 -2.82 -9.28 -4.88
CA ALA A 46 -3.22 -10.39 -4.01
C ALA A 46 -3.46 -9.91 -2.56
N GLY A 47 -4.54 -10.40 -1.95
CA GLY A 47 -4.90 -10.03 -0.58
C GLY A 47 -5.62 -8.68 -0.46
N ASN A 48 -6.15 -8.12 -1.55
CA ASN A 48 -6.91 -6.86 -1.53
C ASN A 48 -6.07 -5.66 -1.08
N VAL A 49 -4.80 -5.65 -1.48
CA VAL A 49 -3.82 -4.62 -1.12
C VAL A 49 -3.36 -3.88 -2.36
N GLY A 50 -3.34 -2.54 -2.30
CA GLY A 50 -2.75 -1.71 -3.34
C GLY A 50 -1.24 -1.89 -3.46
N VAL A 51 -0.78 -2.30 -4.63
CA VAL A 51 0.63 -2.45 -4.99
C VAL A 51 1.06 -1.21 -5.77
N PHE A 52 2.14 -0.57 -5.34
CA PHE A 52 2.72 0.59 -6.01
C PHE A 52 3.38 0.19 -7.33
N MET A 53 3.07 0.90 -8.40
CA MET A 53 3.61 0.68 -9.74
C MET A 53 3.86 2.02 -10.44
N THR A 54 4.68 2.00 -11.49
CA THR A 54 5.02 3.19 -12.29
C THR A 54 4.76 2.93 -13.78
N CYS A 55 4.42 3.99 -14.52
CA CYS A 55 4.12 3.95 -15.95
C CYS A 55 5.35 3.82 -16.86
N GLY A 56 6.56 3.84 -16.28
CA GLY A 56 7.82 3.94 -17.00
C GLY A 56 8.19 5.39 -17.36
N ASN A 57 9.31 5.56 -18.06
CA ASN A 57 9.80 6.90 -18.42
C ASN A 57 8.85 7.63 -19.37
N ASP A 58 8.72 8.94 -19.16
CA ASP A 58 7.97 9.87 -20.00
C ASP A 58 6.48 9.57 -20.15
N ARG A 59 5.88 8.89 -19.16
CA ARG A 59 4.45 8.54 -19.17
C ARG A 59 3.79 8.81 -17.83
N ALA A 60 2.57 9.35 -17.90
CA ALA A 60 1.74 9.63 -16.73
C ALA A 60 0.55 8.67 -16.67
N PHE A 61 0.10 8.35 -15.46
CA PHE A 61 -1.08 7.53 -15.23
C PHE A 61 -2.35 8.39 -15.39
N HIS A 62 -3.28 7.91 -16.21
CA HIS A 62 -4.56 8.58 -16.45
C HIS A 62 -5.65 7.89 -15.61
N PRO A 63 -6.13 8.48 -14.50
CA PRO A 63 -7.02 7.81 -13.55
C PRO A 63 -8.37 7.41 -14.13
N GLU A 64 -8.92 8.23 -15.03
CA GLU A 64 -10.20 7.95 -15.72
C GLU A 64 -10.09 6.75 -16.68
N LEU A 65 -9.01 6.72 -17.47
CA LEU A 65 -8.77 5.67 -18.47
C LEU A 65 -8.08 4.43 -17.88
N ARG A 66 -7.60 4.52 -16.63
CA ARG A 66 -6.84 3.48 -15.91
C ARG A 66 -5.67 2.92 -16.74
N THR A 67 -4.95 3.80 -17.43
CA THR A 67 -3.85 3.44 -18.31
C THR A 67 -2.73 4.47 -18.28
N CYS A 68 -1.56 4.07 -18.73
CA CYS A 68 -0.40 4.94 -18.91
C CYS A 68 -0.47 5.62 -20.28
N GLY A 69 -0.36 6.95 -20.30
CA GLY A 69 -0.38 7.77 -21.51
C GLY A 69 0.84 8.69 -21.59
N PRO A 70 0.93 9.51 -22.65
CA PRO A 70 1.90 10.61 -22.71
C PRO A 70 1.72 11.55 -21.51
N ILE A 71 2.84 12.12 -21.02
CA ILE A 71 2.77 13.17 -20.00
C ILE A 71 2.05 14.38 -20.59
N THR A 72 1.00 14.83 -19.90
CA THR A 72 0.30 16.09 -20.19
C THR A 72 0.23 16.91 -18.91
N PRO A 73 0.16 18.25 -19.01
CA PRO A 73 0.04 19.11 -17.84
C PRO A 73 -1.25 18.86 -17.06
N GLU A 74 -2.29 18.25 -17.63
CA GLU A 74 -3.48 17.86 -16.88
C GLU A 74 -3.25 16.66 -15.95
N LEU A 75 -2.32 15.77 -16.30
CA LEU A 75 -1.98 14.57 -15.51
C LEU A 75 -0.88 14.81 -14.48
N CYS A 76 0.09 15.67 -14.80
CA CYS A 76 1.25 15.97 -13.97
C CYS A 76 1.23 17.46 -13.58
N ARG A 77 0.31 17.80 -12.68
CA ARG A 77 0.02 19.20 -12.32
C ARG A 77 0.27 19.51 -10.87
#